data_AF-A0A3B9UF51-F1
#
_entry.id   AF-A0A3B9UF51-F1
#
_cell.length_a   1.000
_cell.length_b   1.000
_cell.length_c   1.000
_cell.angle_alpha   90.00
_cell.angle_beta   90.00
_cell.angle_gamma   90.00
#
_symmetry.space_group_name_H-M   'P 1'
#
loop_
_entity.id
_entity.type
_entity.pdbx_description
1 polymer ?
#
loop_
_entity_poly.entity_id
_entity_poly.type
_entity_poly.pdbx_seq_one_letter_code
_entity_poly.pdbx_strand_id
1 'polypeptide(L)'
;LLPHDYLDAVTQGLARDAWDAFGGPDAAPPDFSPLQKAISFAMTSVLTTGGIRGGSAKPTATYYPRGFNMGMRAEAFWAVGGYDTQFKCGEDVELSIRVRAAGFRVGLIPEAVVWHKRRATLGQFYRQVRRFGSARIALAKRHSGQMKPTHAFPFAFMLAWIAALALHLTGLWTWPVYLFHSYFIAVLVLSSIQNRSLGVGLRSVAATAVMFAGYAVGFGSALLGRPYR
;
A
#
# COMPACT_ATOMS: atom_id res chain seq x y z
N LEU A 1 -1.11 -12.14 13.37
CA LEU A 1 -0.59 -12.86 14.55
C LEU A 1 0.25 -11.88 15.33
N LEU A 2 0.08 -11.83 16.64
CA LEU A 2 0.81 -10.92 17.51
C LEU A 2 2.01 -11.65 18.11
N PRO A 3 3.22 -11.07 18.07
CA PRO A 3 4.32 -11.51 18.92
C PRO A 3 3.94 -11.51 20.40
N HIS A 4 4.57 -12.35 21.22
CA HIS A 4 4.29 -12.44 22.66
C HIS A 4 4.62 -11.14 23.41
N ASP A 5 5.62 -10.41 22.93
CA ASP A 5 6.12 -9.12 23.45
C ASP A 5 5.41 -7.90 22.85
N TYR A 6 4.36 -8.09 22.05
CA TYR A 6 3.69 -7.00 21.34
C TYR A 6 3.16 -5.91 22.29
N LEU A 7 2.49 -6.30 23.39
CA LEU A 7 1.94 -5.33 24.35
C LEU A 7 3.04 -4.59 25.13
N ASP A 8 4.16 -5.27 25.40
CA ASP A 8 5.31 -4.64 26.04
C ASP A 8 5.94 -3.60 25.11
N ALA A 9 6.12 -3.93 23.82
CA ALA A 9 6.61 -3.01 22.81
C ALA A 9 5.69 -1.78 22.64
N VAL A 10 4.37 -1.99 22.64
CA VAL A 10 3.39 -0.88 22.62
C VAL A 10 3.51 -0.01 23.87
N THR A 11 3.57 -0.62 25.05
CA THR A 11 3.65 0.11 26.32
C THR A 11 4.93 0.96 26.40
N GLN A 12 6.07 0.38 26.03
CA GLN A 12 7.35 1.08 25.97
C GLN A 12 7.34 2.20 24.93
N GLY A 13 6.81 1.95 23.73
CA GLY A 13 6.70 2.96 22.67
C GLY A 13 5.79 4.13 23.06
N LEU A 14 4.67 3.86 23.73
CA LEU A 14 3.78 4.89 24.24
C LEU A 14 4.40 5.69 25.38
N ALA A 15 5.16 5.06 26.28
CA ALA A 15 5.88 5.76 27.34
C ALA A 15 6.99 6.66 26.78
N ARG A 16 7.68 6.22 25.72
CA ARG A 16 8.75 6.97 25.06
C ARG A 16 8.24 8.18 24.29
N ASP A 17 7.25 7.96 23.43
CA ASP A 17 6.88 8.95 22.42
C ASP A 17 5.54 9.64 22.72
N ALA A 18 4.72 9.12 23.63
CA ALA A 18 3.39 9.65 23.99
C ALA A 18 2.49 9.90 22.77
N TRP A 19 2.36 8.89 21.90
CA TRP A 19 1.44 8.91 20.78
C TRP A 19 -0.02 8.81 21.24
N ASP A 20 -0.90 9.59 20.63
CA ASP A 20 -2.36 9.54 20.84
C ASP A 20 -3.03 8.53 19.92
N ALA A 21 -2.46 8.34 18.73
CA ALA A 21 -2.75 7.22 17.86
C ALA A 21 -1.43 6.66 17.31
N PHE A 22 -1.34 5.34 17.22
CA PHE A 22 -0.14 4.67 16.76
C PHE A 22 -0.48 3.52 15.84
N GLY A 23 0.52 3.09 15.09
CA GLY A 23 0.55 1.77 14.48
C GLY A 23 1.95 1.20 14.53
N GLY A 24 2.12 -0.01 14.00
CA GLY A 24 3.42 -0.65 13.92
C GLY A 24 3.67 -1.30 12.55
N PRO A 25 4.87 -1.88 12.33
CA PRO A 25 5.19 -2.51 11.06
C PRO A 25 4.34 -3.74 10.75
N ASP A 26 4.15 -3.97 9.45
CA ASP A 26 3.60 -5.20 8.88
C ASP A 26 4.78 -6.09 8.45
N ALA A 27 5.10 -7.09 9.27
CA ALA A 27 6.10 -8.09 8.91
C ALA A 27 5.46 -9.25 8.16
N ALA A 28 6.19 -9.75 7.15
CA ALA A 28 5.83 -10.95 6.41
C ALA A 28 6.20 -12.20 7.22
N PRO A 29 5.23 -13.04 7.64
CA PRO A 29 5.51 -14.33 8.23
C PRO A 29 6.55 -15.17 7.45
N PRO A 30 7.40 -15.95 8.16
CA PRO A 30 8.40 -16.80 7.53
C PRO A 30 7.79 -17.92 6.66
N ASP A 31 6.54 -18.32 6.95
CA ASP A 31 5.79 -19.39 6.29
C ASP A 31 5.06 -18.96 5.00
N PHE A 32 5.34 -17.76 4.48
CA PHE A 32 4.74 -17.31 3.23
C PHE A 32 5.00 -18.24 2.06
N SER A 33 3.91 -18.60 1.37
CA SER A 33 4.00 -19.29 0.09
C SER A 33 4.78 -18.44 -0.94
N PRO A 34 5.34 -19.04 -2.01
CA PRO A 34 6.04 -18.28 -3.04
C PRO A 34 5.21 -17.14 -3.65
N LEU A 35 3.89 -17.30 -3.75
CA LEU A 35 3.00 -16.24 -4.22
C LEU A 35 2.81 -15.14 -3.16
N GLN A 36 2.71 -15.47 -1.88
CA GLN A 36 2.60 -14.47 -0.81
C GLN A 36 3.89 -13.66 -0.67
N LYS A 37 5.06 -14.28 -0.85
CA LYS A 37 6.35 -13.57 -0.95
C LYS A 37 6.36 -12.58 -2.11
N ALA A 38 5.89 -13.01 -3.28
CA ALA A 38 5.77 -12.16 -4.46
C ALA A 38 4.80 -10.97 -4.27
N ILE A 39 3.63 -11.22 -3.68
CA ILE A 39 2.67 -10.15 -3.33
C ILE A 39 3.28 -9.20 -2.30
N SER A 40 4.01 -9.72 -1.32
CA SER A 40 4.71 -8.90 -0.32
C SER A 40 5.73 -7.98 -0.99
N PHE A 41 6.58 -8.52 -1.86
CA PHE A 41 7.54 -7.73 -2.65
C PHE A 41 6.84 -6.65 -3.47
N ALA A 42 5.78 -7.00 -4.21
CA ALA A 42 5.01 -6.04 -5.00
C ALA A 42 4.41 -4.92 -4.13
N MET A 43 4.02 -5.22 -2.89
CA MET A 43 3.44 -4.23 -1.98
C MET A 43 4.45 -3.37 -1.23
N THR A 44 5.71 -3.79 -1.07
CA THR A 44 6.70 -3.09 -0.23
C THR A 44 7.90 -2.54 -0.99
N SER A 45 8.15 -3.00 -2.21
CA SER A 45 9.29 -2.56 -3.03
C SER A 45 9.21 -1.07 -3.39
N VAL A 46 10.39 -0.46 -3.52
CA VAL A 46 10.55 0.92 -4.00
C VAL A 46 10.11 1.05 -5.45
N LEU A 47 10.38 0.05 -6.30
CA LEU A 47 9.98 0.08 -7.70
C LEU A 47 8.46 0.23 -7.85
N THR A 48 7.69 -0.42 -6.99
CA THR A 48 6.26 -0.58 -7.17
C THR A 48 5.44 0.43 -6.38
N THR A 49 5.85 0.73 -5.14
CA THR A 49 5.09 1.59 -4.22
C THR A 49 5.88 2.81 -3.72
N GLY A 50 7.09 3.03 -4.25
CA GLY A 50 7.99 4.07 -3.75
C GLY A 50 8.51 3.79 -2.34
N GLY A 51 8.39 2.56 -1.84
CA GLY A 51 8.88 2.15 -0.52
C GLY A 51 7.98 2.62 0.63
N ILE A 52 6.83 3.25 0.33
CA ILE A 52 5.90 3.81 1.33
C ILE A 52 5.41 2.76 2.34
N ARG A 53 5.38 1.49 1.93
CA ARG A 53 4.92 0.36 2.75
C ARG A 53 6.05 -0.47 3.37
N GLY A 54 7.31 -0.21 3.03
CA GLY A 54 8.46 -1.06 3.35
C GLY A 54 9.02 -0.92 4.77
N GLY A 55 8.33 -0.20 5.66
CA GLY A 55 8.73 -0.09 7.07
C GLY A 55 10.04 0.66 7.34
N SER A 56 10.61 1.37 6.37
CA SER A 56 11.80 2.19 6.62
C SER A 56 11.45 3.38 7.51
N ALA A 57 12.06 3.40 8.70
CA ALA A 57 11.91 4.37 9.78
C ALA A 57 12.38 5.81 9.45
N LYS A 58 12.38 6.22 8.17
CA LYS A 58 12.65 7.59 7.74
C LYS A 58 11.40 8.20 7.12
N PRO A 59 10.55 8.90 7.88
CA PRO A 59 9.36 9.53 7.33
C PRO A 59 9.74 10.92 6.81
N THR A 60 10.18 11.01 5.55
CA THR A 60 9.88 12.23 4.78
C THR A 60 8.38 12.31 4.46
N ALA A 61 7.64 11.20 4.63
CA ALA A 61 6.21 11.11 4.45
C ALA A 61 5.49 10.89 5.78
N THR A 62 4.40 11.64 5.99
CA THR A 62 3.52 11.48 7.16
C THR A 62 2.97 10.06 7.28
N TYR A 63 3.10 9.47 8.46
CA TYR A 63 2.61 8.13 8.77
C TYR A 63 1.12 8.14 9.11
N TYR A 64 0.42 7.10 8.64
CA TYR A 64 -0.97 6.82 9.01
C TYR A 64 -1.07 5.36 9.43
N PRO A 65 -1.46 5.07 10.68
CA PRO A 65 -1.72 3.72 11.15
C PRO A 65 -2.68 2.97 10.23
N ARG A 66 -2.52 1.64 10.20
CA ARG A 66 -3.35 0.75 9.39
C ARG A 66 -4.21 -0.09 10.32
N GLY A 67 -5.47 -0.33 9.95
CA GLY A 67 -6.45 -0.95 10.86
C GLY A 67 -6.06 -2.33 11.43
N PHE A 68 -5.14 -3.07 10.79
CA PHE A 68 -4.65 -4.35 11.30
C PHE A 68 -3.59 -4.23 12.42
N ASN A 69 -3.01 -3.04 12.58
CA ASN A 69 -1.98 -2.72 13.59
C ASN A 69 -2.11 -1.24 13.96
N MET A 70 -3.24 -0.89 14.58
CA MET A 70 -3.56 0.47 14.98
C MET A 70 -4.11 0.45 16.41
N GLY A 71 -3.63 1.39 17.22
CA GLY A 71 -4.20 1.70 18.52
C GLY A 71 -4.38 3.21 18.68
N MET A 72 -5.34 3.64 19.49
CA MET A 72 -5.52 5.05 19.81
C MET A 72 -6.17 5.25 21.17
N ARG A 73 -5.96 6.44 21.74
CA ARG A 73 -6.67 6.90 22.93
C ARG A 73 -8.15 7.07 22.61
N ALA A 74 -9.01 6.70 23.56
CA ALA A 74 -10.46 6.85 23.41
C ALA A 74 -10.85 8.32 23.16
N GLU A 75 -10.19 9.27 23.84
CA GLU A 75 -10.43 10.70 23.64
C GLU A 75 -10.14 11.15 22.20
N ALA A 76 -9.05 10.69 21.59
CA ALA A 76 -8.71 11.01 20.21
C ALA A 76 -9.72 10.44 19.21
N PHE A 77 -10.23 9.23 19.47
CA PHE A 77 -11.28 8.60 18.65
C PHE A 77 -12.59 9.40 18.69
N TRP A 78 -13.04 9.73 19.91
CA TRP A 78 -14.32 10.40 20.11
C TRP A 78 -14.28 11.89 19.72
N ALA A 79 -13.14 12.56 19.89
CA ALA A 79 -12.95 13.96 19.49
C ALA A 79 -13.21 14.19 17.99
N VAL A 80 -13.04 13.17 17.15
CA VAL A 80 -13.30 13.25 15.72
C VAL A 80 -14.58 12.55 15.28
N GLY A 81 -15.36 11.99 16.21
CA GLY A 81 -16.62 11.28 15.93
C GLY A 81 -16.45 9.84 15.42
N GLY A 82 -15.30 9.21 15.65
CA GLY A 82 -15.05 7.82 15.27
C GLY A 82 -14.94 7.57 13.75
N TYR A 83 -15.23 6.35 13.31
CA TYR A 83 -15.13 5.95 11.89
C TYR A 83 -16.25 6.58 11.04
N ASP A 84 -15.88 7.09 9.85
CA ASP A 84 -16.85 7.53 8.84
C ASP A 84 -17.37 6.30 8.06
N THR A 85 -18.67 6.02 8.21
CA THR A 85 -19.33 4.85 7.59
C THR A 85 -19.43 4.93 6.07
N GLN A 86 -19.13 6.10 5.46
CA GLN A 86 -19.04 6.25 4.02
C GLN A 86 -17.79 5.57 3.44
N PHE A 87 -16.76 5.32 4.25
CA PHE A 87 -15.53 4.65 3.82
C PHE A 87 -15.60 3.14 4.05
N LYS A 88 -15.75 2.37 2.96
CA LYS A 88 -15.63 0.89 3.00
C LYS A 88 -14.19 0.39 2.89
N CYS A 89 -13.28 1.27 2.51
CA CYS A 89 -11.86 0.98 2.39
C CYS A 89 -11.08 2.27 2.59
N GLY A 90 -10.05 2.21 3.43
CA GLY A 90 -9.24 3.39 3.76
C GLY A 90 -9.84 4.22 4.91
N GLU A 91 -10.84 3.69 5.59
CA GLU A 91 -11.44 4.22 6.81
C GLU A 91 -10.42 4.43 7.93
N ASP A 92 -9.41 3.54 8.00
CA ASP A 92 -8.28 3.63 8.93
C ASP A 92 -7.42 4.88 8.67
N VAL A 93 -7.09 5.13 7.40
CA VAL A 93 -6.33 6.31 6.98
C VAL A 93 -7.16 7.58 7.11
N GLU A 94 -8.43 7.53 6.73
CA GLU A 94 -9.37 8.65 6.84
C GLU A 94 -9.48 9.14 8.29
N LEU A 95 -9.72 8.19 9.22
CA LEU A 95 -9.75 8.47 10.65
C LEU A 95 -8.42 9.07 11.13
N SER A 96 -7.29 8.48 10.72
CA SER A 96 -5.96 8.99 11.09
C SER A 96 -5.67 10.40 10.56
N ILE A 97 -6.22 10.77 9.40
CA ILE A 97 -6.15 12.14 8.87
C ILE A 97 -6.90 13.10 9.80
N ARG A 98 -8.15 12.77 10.17
CA ARG A 98 -8.96 13.61 11.07
C ARG A 98 -8.34 13.72 12.46
N VAL A 99 -7.88 12.62 13.04
CA VAL A 99 -7.21 12.61 14.36
C VAL A 99 -6.00 13.55 14.34
N ARG A 100 -5.14 13.47 13.32
CA ARG A 100 -4.00 14.38 13.24
C ARG A 100 -4.40 15.83 12.95
N ALA A 101 -5.43 16.06 12.14
CA ALA A 101 -5.96 17.40 11.88
C ALA A 101 -6.56 18.06 13.14
N ALA A 102 -7.05 17.26 14.09
CA ALA A 102 -7.52 17.70 15.40
C ALA A 102 -6.38 17.95 16.42
N GLY A 103 -5.11 17.86 16.00
CA GLY A 103 -3.94 18.17 16.84
C GLY A 103 -3.36 16.99 17.61
N PHE A 104 -3.95 15.80 17.50
CA PHE A 104 -3.43 14.60 18.16
C PHE A 104 -2.16 14.07 17.49
N ARG A 105 -1.27 13.50 18.31
CA ARG A 105 0.02 12.95 17.88
C ARG A 105 -0.19 11.56 17.28
N VAL A 106 0.07 11.43 15.99
CA VAL A 106 -0.05 10.16 15.25
C VAL A 106 1.33 9.66 14.82
N GLY A 107 1.70 8.44 15.22
CA GLY A 107 3.05 7.93 14.97
C GLY A 107 3.16 6.42 14.73
N LEU A 108 4.37 5.99 14.40
CA LEU A 108 4.75 4.59 14.25
C LEU A 108 5.53 4.17 15.50
N ILE A 109 5.20 3.01 16.07
CA ILE A 109 6.03 2.31 17.06
C ILE A 109 6.75 1.19 16.29
N PRO A 110 8.04 1.35 15.93
CA PRO A 110 8.77 0.37 15.12
C PRO A 110 8.83 -1.02 15.74
N GLU A 111 8.81 -1.09 17.07
CA GLU A 111 8.90 -2.33 17.83
C GLU A 111 7.57 -3.10 17.88
N ALA A 112 6.43 -2.43 17.64
CA ALA A 112 5.09 -3.02 17.68
C ALA A 112 4.77 -3.79 16.38
N VAL A 113 5.59 -4.78 16.04
CA VAL A 113 5.47 -5.55 14.80
C VAL A 113 4.28 -6.51 14.87
N VAL A 114 3.50 -6.60 13.79
CA VAL A 114 2.52 -7.68 13.63
C VAL A 114 2.75 -8.47 12.36
N TRP A 115 2.42 -9.76 12.45
CA TRP A 115 2.49 -10.68 11.33
C TRP A 115 1.15 -10.68 10.58
N HIS A 116 1.13 -10.12 9.37
CA HIS A 116 -0.09 -10.00 8.58
C HIS A 116 -0.04 -10.90 7.34
N LYS A 117 -1.08 -11.73 7.16
CA LYS A 117 -1.13 -12.67 6.02
C LYS A 117 -1.44 -11.94 4.72
N ARG A 118 -0.67 -12.21 3.66
CA ARG A 118 -0.99 -11.77 2.29
C ARG A 118 -2.06 -12.66 1.66
N ARG A 119 -2.73 -12.16 0.62
CA ARG A 119 -3.76 -12.90 -0.13
C ARG A 119 -3.19 -14.18 -0.74
N ALA A 120 -4.03 -15.21 -0.81
CA ALA A 120 -3.64 -16.53 -1.28
C ALA A 120 -3.69 -16.67 -2.80
N THR A 121 -4.40 -15.78 -3.50
CA THR A 121 -4.52 -15.81 -4.97
C THR A 121 -4.40 -14.41 -5.59
N LEU A 122 -3.98 -14.37 -6.85
CA LEU A 122 -3.91 -13.12 -7.64
C LEU A 122 -5.30 -12.49 -7.83
N GLY A 123 -6.37 -13.28 -7.96
CA GLY A 123 -7.73 -12.74 -8.07
C GLY A 123 -8.21 -12.05 -6.80
N GLN A 124 -7.90 -12.61 -5.62
CA GLN A 124 -8.15 -11.93 -4.34
C GLN A 124 -7.32 -10.65 -4.20
N PHE A 125 -6.05 -10.70 -4.64
CA PHE A 125 -5.16 -9.55 -4.61
C PHE A 125 -5.64 -8.43 -5.55
N TYR A 126 -6.08 -8.76 -6.77
CA TYR A 126 -6.67 -7.83 -7.72
C TYR A 126 -7.86 -7.06 -7.11
N ARG A 127 -8.82 -7.78 -6.48
CA ARG A 127 -9.97 -7.13 -5.83
C ARG A 127 -9.53 -6.19 -4.71
N GLN A 128 -8.51 -6.58 -3.94
CA GLN A 128 -7.96 -5.75 -2.88
C GLN A 128 -7.31 -4.47 -3.42
N VAL A 129 -6.44 -4.56 -4.43
CA VAL A 129 -5.75 -3.38 -4.96
C VAL A 129 -6.69 -2.45 -5.72
N ARG A 130 -7.75 -2.99 -6.33
CA ARG A 130 -8.83 -2.21 -6.94
C ARG A 130 -9.56 -1.36 -5.90
N ARG A 131 -9.90 -1.94 -4.74
CA ARG A 131 -10.43 -1.18 -3.60
C ARG A 131 -9.47 -0.07 -3.16
N PHE A 132 -8.16 -0.35 -3.10
CA PHE A 132 -7.16 0.65 -2.73
C PHE A 132 -7.07 1.81 -3.72
N GLY A 133 -7.15 1.53 -5.02
CA GLY A 133 -7.20 2.57 -6.05
C GLY A 133 -8.41 3.50 -5.88
N SER A 134 -9.60 2.93 -5.66
CA SER A 134 -10.81 3.73 -5.44
C SER A 134 -10.76 4.51 -4.12
N ALA A 135 -10.30 3.88 -3.04
CA ALA A 135 -10.16 4.52 -1.73
C ALA A 135 -9.23 5.74 -1.80
N ARG A 136 -8.18 5.69 -2.62
CA ARG A 136 -7.25 6.82 -2.77
C ARG A 136 -7.95 8.08 -3.30
N ILE A 137 -8.81 7.93 -4.31
CA ILE A 137 -9.59 9.06 -4.85
C ILE A 137 -10.62 9.56 -3.84
N ALA A 138 -11.29 8.65 -3.12
CA ALA A 138 -12.24 9.04 -2.07
C ALA A 138 -11.56 9.88 -0.97
N LEU A 139 -10.38 9.44 -0.50
CA LEU A 139 -9.56 10.18 0.46
C LEU A 139 -9.13 11.54 -0.09
N ALA A 140 -8.68 11.61 -1.34
CA ALA A 140 -8.24 12.87 -1.95
C ALA A 140 -9.38 13.87 -2.14
N LYS A 141 -10.60 13.40 -2.42
CA LYS A 141 -11.81 14.25 -2.52
C LYS A 141 -12.25 14.79 -1.17
N ARG A 142 -12.17 13.96 -0.11
CA ARG A 142 -12.57 14.32 1.25
C ARG A 142 -11.54 15.23 1.94
N HIS A 143 -10.26 14.95 1.73
CA HIS A 143 -9.13 15.60 2.40
C HIS A 143 -8.16 16.17 1.36
N SER A 144 -8.27 17.48 1.10
CA SER A 144 -7.38 18.17 0.17
C SER A 144 -5.91 18.04 0.62
N GLY A 145 -4.98 17.95 -0.34
CA GLY A 145 -3.55 17.77 -0.07
C GLY A 145 -3.11 16.34 0.30
N GLN A 146 -4.02 15.37 0.45
CA GLN A 146 -3.66 13.96 0.73
C GLN A 146 -3.23 13.15 -0.50
N MET A 147 -3.33 13.75 -1.68
CA MET A 147 -2.90 13.14 -2.94
C MET A 147 -1.47 13.55 -3.27
N LYS A 148 -0.59 12.55 -3.45
CA LYS A 148 0.79 12.75 -3.92
C LYS A 148 0.91 12.23 -5.36
N PRO A 149 1.82 12.76 -6.19
CA PRO A 149 2.04 12.24 -7.55
C PRO A 149 2.34 10.73 -7.59
N THR A 150 3.06 10.22 -6.57
CA THR A 150 3.36 8.79 -6.42
C THR A 150 2.11 7.91 -6.27
N HIS A 151 0.99 8.45 -5.79
CA HIS A 151 -0.27 7.70 -5.73
C HIS A 151 -0.92 7.53 -7.12
N ALA A 152 -0.66 8.43 -8.08
CA ALA A 152 -1.16 8.30 -9.45
C ALA A 152 -0.26 7.40 -10.31
N PHE A 153 0.95 7.08 -9.85
CA PHE A 153 1.94 6.33 -10.61
C PHE A 153 1.41 5.01 -11.19
N PRO A 154 0.76 4.10 -10.43
CA PRO A 154 0.29 2.85 -11.02
C PRO A 154 -0.78 3.06 -12.10
N PHE A 155 -1.62 4.09 -11.97
CA PHE A 155 -2.61 4.44 -12.98
C PHE A 155 -1.96 5.00 -14.25
N ALA A 156 -1.06 5.97 -14.11
CA ALA A 156 -0.32 6.56 -15.22
C ALA A 156 0.58 5.53 -15.93
N PHE A 157 1.24 4.65 -15.17
CA PHE A 157 2.06 3.56 -15.70
C PHE A 157 1.23 2.64 -16.60
N MET A 158 0.05 2.22 -16.15
CA MET A 158 -0.81 1.33 -16.94
C MET A 158 -1.30 2.00 -18.23
N LEU A 159 -1.71 3.28 -18.17
CA LEU A 159 -2.10 4.02 -19.38
C LEU A 159 -0.94 4.17 -20.37
N ALA A 160 0.24 4.54 -19.88
CA ALA A 160 1.43 4.70 -20.70
C ALA A 160 1.88 3.36 -21.32
N TRP A 161 1.78 2.25 -20.57
CA TRP A 161 2.11 0.92 -21.08
C TRP A 161 1.15 0.47 -22.19
N ILE A 162 -0.17 0.68 -22.00
CA ILE A 162 -1.18 0.36 -23.03
C ILE A 162 -0.95 1.20 -24.29
N ALA A 163 -0.68 2.50 -24.14
CA ALA A 163 -0.37 3.38 -25.26
C ALA A 163 0.91 2.95 -26.00
N ALA A 164 1.99 2.64 -25.27
CA ALA A 164 3.23 2.15 -25.85
C ALA A 164 3.05 0.83 -26.59
N LEU A 165 2.22 -0.08 -26.06
CA LEU A 165 1.89 -1.34 -26.75
C LEU A 165 1.12 -1.08 -28.05
N ALA A 166 0.12 -0.19 -28.05
CA ALA A 166 -0.63 0.16 -29.25
C ALA A 166 0.26 0.80 -30.33
N LEU A 167 1.17 1.70 -29.94
CA LEU A 167 2.14 2.32 -30.86
C LEU A 167 3.15 1.30 -31.43
N HIS A 168 3.57 0.32 -30.61
CA HIS A 168 4.45 -0.76 -31.07
C HIS A 168 3.75 -1.64 -32.10
N LEU A 169 2.48 -2.03 -31.86
CA LEU A 169 1.69 -2.87 -32.76
C LEU A 169 1.37 -2.19 -34.10
N THR A 170 1.31 -0.87 -34.13
CA THR A 170 1.09 -0.10 -35.37
C THR A 170 2.38 0.23 -36.12
N GLY A 171 3.54 -0.08 -35.54
CA GLY A 171 4.85 0.26 -36.11
C GLY A 171 5.22 1.75 -36.04
N LEU A 172 4.33 2.60 -35.52
CA LEU A 172 4.55 4.05 -35.41
C LEU A 172 5.70 4.39 -34.46
N TRP A 173 5.75 3.70 -33.32
CA TRP A 173 6.80 3.91 -32.33
C TRP A 173 7.06 2.65 -31.50
N THR A 174 8.16 1.96 -31.80
CA THR A 174 8.38 0.60 -31.31
C THR A 174 9.19 0.51 -30.03
N TRP A 175 10.08 1.47 -29.74
CA TRP A 175 11.03 1.34 -28.65
C TRP A 175 10.48 1.59 -27.22
N PRO A 176 9.48 2.47 -26.98
CA PRO A 176 9.04 2.79 -25.61
C PRO A 176 8.53 1.58 -24.84
N VAL A 177 7.95 0.59 -25.52
CA VAL A 177 7.48 -0.65 -24.89
C VAL A 177 8.62 -1.40 -24.18
N TYR A 178 9.85 -1.31 -24.68
CA TYR A 178 11.01 -1.98 -24.08
C TYR A 178 11.42 -1.38 -22.73
N LEU A 179 11.11 -0.10 -22.47
CA LEU A 179 11.29 0.47 -21.13
C LEU A 179 10.42 -0.26 -20.09
N PHE A 180 9.17 -0.55 -20.43
CA PHE A 180 8.27 -1.30 -19.55
C PHE A 180 8.73 -2.75 -19.34
N HIS A 181 9.24 -3.39 -20.40
CA HIS A 181 9.84 -4.73 -20.27
C HIS A 181 11.07 -4.69 -19.35
N SER A 182 11.95 -3.70 -19.50
CA SER A 182 13.12 -3.54 -18.63
C SER A 182 12.73 -3.32 -17.17
N TYR A 183 11.63 -2.60 -16.92
CA TYR A 183 11.07 -2.43 -15.57
C TYR A 183 10.61 -3.77 -14.98
N PHE A 184 9.90 -4.61 -15.74
CA PHE A 184 9.49 -5.94 -15.27
C PHE A 184 10.68 -6.90 -15.09
N ILE A 185 11.74 -6.76 -15.91
CA ILE A 185 13.00 -7.49 -15.70
C ILE A 185 13.65 -7.03 -14.38
N ALA A 186 13.66 -5.74 -14.07
CA ALA A 186 14.18 -5.25 -12.80
C ALA A 186 13.37 -5.80 -11.61
N VAL A 187 12.04 -5.86 -11.71
CA VAL A 187 11.17 -6.51 -10.71
C VAL A 187 11.53 -7.99 -10.53
N LEU A 188 11.71 -8.72 -11.64
CA LEU A 188 12.12 -10.12 -11.62
C LEU A 188 13.44 -10.31 -10.89
N VAL A 189 14.49 -9.61 -11.33
CA VAL A 189 15.86 -9.72 -10.79
C VAL A 189 15.90 -9.36 -9.32
N LEU A 190 15.38 -8.18 -8.93
CA LEU A 190 15.41 -7.74 -7.53
C LEU A 190 14.60 -8.66 -6.62
N SER A 191 13.41 -9.09 -7.05
CA SER A 191 12.61 -10.02 -6.26
C SER A 191 13.28 -11.39 -6.15
N SER A 192 13.95 -11.86 -7.20
CA SER A 192 14.68 -13.12 -7.18
C SER A 192 15.87 -13.08 -6.24
N ILE A 193 16.62 -11.98 -6.22
CA ILE A 193 17.73 -11.77 -5.29
C ILE A 193 17.21 -11.70 -3.85
N GLN A 194 16.22 -10.84 -3.58
CA GLN A 194 15.67 -10.64 -2.23
C GLN A 194 15.10 -11.93 -1.63
N ASN A 195 14.41 -12.75 -2.44
CA ASN A 195 13.77 -13.97 -1.97
C ASN A 195 14.62 -15.24 -2.23
N ARG A 196 15.82 -15.09 -2.80
CA ARG A 196 16.71 -16.18 -3.23
C ARG A 196 15.97 -17.25 -4.04
N SER A 197 15.10 -16.82 -4.96
CA SER A 197 14.23 -17.72 -5.73
C SER A 197 13.76 -17.10 -7.05
N LEU A 198 14.13 -17.72 -8.17
CA LEU A 198 13.62 -17.34 -9.50
C LEU A 198 12.10 -17.50 -9.58
N GLY A 199 11.57 -18.57 -8.99
CA GLY A 199 10.14 -18.83 -8.95
C GLY A 199 9.34 -17.75 -8.22
N VAL A 200 9.89 -17.14 -7.16
CA VAL A 200 9.27 -15.98 -6.51
C VAL A 200 9.37 -14.74 -7.42
N GLY A 201 10.51 -14.52 -8.06
CA GLY A 201 10.68 -13.39 -8.99
C GLY A 201 9.69 -13.39 -10.15
N LEU A 202 9.47 -14.54 -10.80
CA LEU A 202 8.47 -14.69 -11.86
C LEU A 202 7.05 -14.37 -11.36
N ARG A 203 6.72 -14.83 -10.15
CA ARG A 203 5.44 -14.52 -9.50
C ARG A 203 5.33 -13.03 -9.11
N SER A 204 6.44 -12.36 -8.80
CA SER A 204 6.48 -10.92 -8.48
C SER A 204 6.19 -10.05 -9.69
N VAL A 205 6.61 -10.47 -10.89
CA VAL A 205 6.21 -9.81 -12.15
C VAL A 205 4.69 -9.88 -12.30
N ALA A 206 4.10 -11.07 -12.18
CA ALA A 206 2.66 -11.25 -12.26
C ALA A 206 1.91 -10.48 -11.16
N ALA A 207 2.38 -10.52 -9.91
CA ALA A 207 1.81 -9.78 -8.80
C ALA A 207 1.87 -8.27 -9.03
N THR A 208 2.99 -7.75 -9.54
CA THR A 208 3.15 -6.31 -9.85
C THR A 208 2.20 -5.87 -10.95
N ALA A 209 2.09 -6.65 -12.03
CA ALA A 209 1.14 -6.37 -13.11
C ALA A 209 -0.32 -6.37 -12.61
N VAL A 210 -0.69 -7.37 -11.81
CA VAL A 210 -2.03 -7.45 -11.17
C VAL A 210 -2.27 -6.27 -10.23
N MET A 211 -1.27 -5.87 -9.45
CA MET A 211 -1.35 -4.73 -8.55
C MET A 211 -1.62 -3.44 -9.32
N PHE A 212 -0.83 -3.16 -10.36
CA PHE A 212 -0.95 -1.95 -11.16
C PHE A 212 -2.28 -1.93 -11.92
N ALA A 213 -2.64 -3.03 -12.59
CA ALA A 213 -3.90 -3.13 -13.30
C ALA A 213 -5.11 -2.95 -12.38
N GLY A 214 -5.15 -3.68 -11.26
CA GLY A 214 -6.26 -3.58 -10.32
C GLY A 214 -6.36 -2.19 -9.69
N TYR A 215 -5.24 -1.63 -9.24
CA TYR A 215 -5.18 -0.26 -8.73
C TYR A 215 -5.65 0.76 -9.77
N ALA A 216 -5.13 0.70 -10.99
CA ALA A 216 -5.48 1.60 -12.08
C ALA A 216 -6.99 1.57 -12.40
N VAL A 217 -7.58 0.37 -12.46
CA VAL A 217 -9.03 0.21 -12.66
C VAL A 217 -9.81 0.88 -11.53
N GLY A 218 -9.42 0.64 -10.27
CA GLY A 218 -10.09 1.24 -9.12
C GLY A 218 -9.95 2.76 -9.06
N PHE A 219 -8.75 3.26 -9.35
CA PHE A 219 -8.42 4.67 -9.38
C PHE A 219 -9.20 5.40 -10.48
N GLY A 220 -9.13 4.91 -11.72
CA GLY A 220 -9.85 5.46 -12.86
C GLY A 220 -11.38 5.42 -12.69
N SER A 221 -11.93 4.31 -12.17
CA SER A 221 -13.38 4.22 -11.90
C SER A 221 -13.84 5.30 -10.92
N ALA A 222 -13.05 5.55 -9.87
CA ALA A 222 -13.39 6.55 -8.86
C ALA A 222 -13.21 7.99 -9.36
N LEU A 223 -12.25 8.24 -10.27
CA LEU A 223 -12.14 9.51 -10.99
C LEU A 223 -13.40 9.80 -11.80
N LEU A 224 -13.94 8.78 -12.50
CA LEU A 224 -15.19 8.85 -13.27
C LEU A 224 -16.47 8.83 -12.41
N GLY A 225 -16.36 9.01 -11.08
CA GLY A 225 -17.53 9.04 -10.19
C GLY A 225 -18.16 7.68 -9.89
N ARG A 226 -17.50 6.57 -10.24
CA ARG A 226 -17.94 5.19 -9.97
C ARG A 226 -17.03 4.52 -8.94
N PRO A 227 -17.03 4.97 -7.66
CA PRO A 227 -16.19 4.37 -6.63
C PRO A 227 -16.57 2.91 -6.42
N TYR A 228 -15.56 2.08 -6.13
CA TYR A 228 -15.76 0.67 -5.78
C TYR A 228 -16.66 0.56 -4.53
N ARG A 229 -17.85 -0.01 -4.71
CA ARG A 229 -18.82 -0.28 -3.64
C ARG A 229 -18.57 -1.61 -2.94
#